data_AF-A0A212AB20-F1
#
_entry.id   AF-A0A212AB20-F1
#
_cell.length_a   1.000
_cell.length_b   1.000
_cell.length_c   1.000
_cell.angle_alpha   90.00
_cell.angle_beta   90.00
_cell.angle_gamma   90.00
#
_symmetry.space_group_name_H-M   'P 1'
#
loop_
_entity.id
_entity.type
_entity.pdbx_description
1 polymer ?
#
loop_
_entity_poly.entity_id
_entity_poly.type
_entity_poly.pdbx_seq_one_letter_code
_entity_poly.pdbx_strand_id
1 'polypeptide(L)' 'MVSCSAALASCDPPERPWLPSDPADVRAYADLIREDFEGYITAVQEYFRCLDAERARAFSEAQEVSQDYGRFQSVVGH' A
#
# COMPACT_ATOMS: atom_id res chain seq x y z
N MET A 1 2.10 18.64 -22.86
CA MET A 1 2.90 18.08 -21.74
C MET A 1 1.96 17.26 -20.87
N VAL A 2 1.76 15.99 -21.20
CA VAL A 2 1.01 15.06 -20.35
C VAL A 2 2.02 14.47 -19.38
N SER A 3 2.05 14.98 -18.16
CA SER A 3 2.71 14.27 -17.06
C SER A 3 1.69 13.31 -16.48
N CYS A 4 1.56 12.14 -17.11
CA CYS A 4 0.91 11.01 -16.46
C CYS A 4 1.95 10.38 -15.55
N SER A 5 2.11 10.93 -14.37
CA SER A 5 2.72 10.19 -13.26
C SER A 5 1.61 9.40 -12.58
N ALA A 6 0.96 8.50 -13.32
CA ALA A 6 0.45 7.29 -12.68
C ALA A 6 1.70 6.48 -12.33
N ALA A 7 2.41 6.93 -11.29
CA ALA A 7 3.36 6.08 -10.63
C ALA A 7 2.53 4.86 -10.23
N LEU A 8 2.77 3.74 -10.89
CA LEU A 8 2.66 2.46 -10.24
C LEU A 8 3.70 2.48 -9.12
N ALA A 9 3.48 3.29 -8.10
CA ALA A 9 4.04 3.04 -6.79
C ALA A 9 3.27 1.82 -6.34
N SER A 10 3.77 0.63 -6.69
CA SER A 10 3.31 -0.57 -6.02
C SER A 10 3.44 -0.28 -4.52
N CYS A 11 2.31 -0.31 -3.82
CA CYS A 11 2.34 -0.28 -2.37
C CYS A 11 3.01 -1.58 -1.95
N ASP A 12 4.34 -1.56 -1.84
CA ASP A 12 5.12 -2.74 -1.48
C ASP A 12 5.16 -2.83 0.05
N PRO A 13 4.83 -3.99 0.63
CA PRO A 13 4.85 -4.15 2.06
C PRO A 13 6.29 -4.04 2.58
N PRO A 14 6.52 -3.41 3.74
CA PRO A 14 7.84 -3.39 4.36
C PRO A 14 8.27 -4.80 4.78
N GLU A 15 9.58 -5.05 4.74
CA GLU A 15 10.15 -6.32 5.20
C GLU A 15 9.95 -6.48 6.70
N ARG A 16 9.56 -7.69 7.12
CA ARG A 16 9.37 -7.99 8.54
C ARG A 16 10.72 -8.02 9.24
N PRO A 17 10.90 -7.29 10.36
CA PRO A 17 12.14 -7.33 11.11
C PRO A 17 12.35 -8.72 11.72
N TRP A 18 13.60 -9.16 11.77
CA TRP A 18 13.97 -10.45 12.34
C TRP A 18 14.15 -10.37 13.86
N LEU A 19 13.76 -11.42 14.56
CA LEU A 19 13.99 -11.56 16.00
C LEU A 19 14.72 -12.87 16.26
N PRO A 20 15.94 -12.83 16.84
CA PRO A 20 16.66 -14.04 17.23
C PRO A 20 15.85 -14.89 18.21
N SER A 21 16.02 -16.21 18.14
CA SER A 21 15.42 -17.14 19.10
C SER A 21 16.23 -17.28 20.40
N ASP A 22 17.54 -17.02 20.36
CA ASP A 22 18.40 -17.07 21.55
C ASP A 22 18.26 -15.78 22.38
N PRO A 23 17.86 -15.87 23.66
CA PRO A 23 17.79 -14.71 24.54
C PRO A 23 19.14 -13.99 24.76
N ALA A 24 20.28 -14.68 24.59
CA ALA A 24 21.59 -14.05 24.65
C ALA A 24 21.78 -13.09 23.47
N ASP A 25 21.45 -13.52 22.26
CA ASP A 25 21.51 -12.70 21.05
C ASP A 25 20.54 -11.51 21.12
N VAL A 26 19.32 -11.74 21.62
CA VAL A 26 18.35 -10.65 21.82
C VAL A 26 18.90 -9.55 22.73
N ARG A 27 19.61 -9.92 23.82
CA ARG A 27 20.22 -8.95 24.72
C ARG A 27 21.45 -8.29 24.11
N ALA A 28 22.28 -9.05 23.40
CA ALA A 28 23.50 -8.55 22.79
C ALA A 28 23.21 -7.51 21.69
N TYR A 29 22.12 -7.68 20.95
CA TYR A 29 21.75 -6.82 19.82
C TYR A 29 20.47 -6.01 20.07
N ALA A 30 20.11 -5.77 21.33
CA ALA A 30 18.83 -5.18 21.71
C ALA A 30 18.55 -3.82 21.06
N ASP A 31 19.57 -2.99 20.88
CA ASP A 31 19.42 -1.66 20.28
C ASP A 31 19.19 -1.74 18.77
N LEU A 32 19.92 -2.61 18.06
CA LEU A 32 19.72 -2.86 16.63
C LEU A 32 18.32 -3.45 16.36
N ILE A 33 17.92 -4.45 17.15
CA ILE A 33 16.59 -5.05 17.05
C ILE A 33 15.51 -4.00 17.31
N ARG A 34 15.72 -3.09 18.27
CA ARG A 34 14.76 -2.01 18.54
C ARG A 34 14.62 -1.08 17.33
N GLU A 35 15.74 -0.65 16.76
CA GLU A 35 15.77 0.22 15.58
C GLU A 35 15.05 -0.41 14.38
N ASP A 36 15.31 -1.68 14.09
CA ASP A 36 14.64 -2.41 12.99
C ASP A 36 13.12 -2.48 13.18
N PHE A 37 12.68 -2.75 14.40
CA PHE A 37 11.24 -2.81 14.72
C PHE A 37 10.57 -1.43 14.65
N GLU A 38 11.21 -0.39 15.16
CA GLU A 38 10.70 0.99 15.07
C GLU A 38 10.65 1.47 13.60
N GLY A 39 11.65 1.10 12.80
CA GLY A 39 11.70 1.33 11.36
C GLY A 39 10.53 0.65 10.65
N TYR A 40 10.26 -0.62 10.93
CA TYR A 40 9.09 -1.33 10.39
C TYR A 40 7.76 -0.67 10.77
N ILE A 41 7.60 -0.27 12.04
CA ILE A 41 6.36 0.38 12.52
C ILE A 41 6.11 1.71 11.80
N THR A 42 7.17 2.43 11.45
CA THR A 42 7.06 3.67 10.66
C THR A 42 6.73 3.34 9.20
N ALA A 43 7.45 2.40 8.60
CA ALA A 43 7.25 2.01 7.21
C ALA A 43 5.86 1.42 6.93
N VAL A 44 5.28 0.68 7.88
CA VAL A 44 3.93 0.10 7.71
C VAL A 44 2.83 1.17 7.70
N GLN A 45 3.05 2.32 8.36
CA GLN A 45 2.12 3.45 8.29
C GLN A 45 2.11 4.08 6.89
N GLU A 46 3.27 4.26 6.29
CA GLU A 46 3.40 4.75 4.91
C GLU A 46 2.80 3.77 3.90
N TYR A 47 3.01 2.47 4.12
CA TYR A 47 2.37 1.42 3.33
C TYR A 47 0.84 1.49 3.39
N PHE A 48 0.25 1.65 4.58
CA PHE A 48 -1.20 1.81 4.71
C PHE A 48 -1.71 3.08 4.02
N ARG A 49 -0.99 4.20 4.14
CA ARG A 49 -1.33 5.45 3.44
C ARG A 49 -1.34 5.26 1.92
N CYS A 50 -0.39 4.52 1.38
CA CYS A 50 -0.35 4.15 -0.03
C CYS A 50 -1.58 3.32 -0.42
N LEU A 51 -1.88 2.24 0.32
CA LEU A 51 -3.01 1.36 0.05
C LEU A 51 -4.34 2.10 0.07
N ASP A 52 -4.53 3.00 1.02
CA ASP A 52 -5.76 3.80 1.13
C ASP A 52 -5.92 4.76 -0.06
N ALA A 53 -4.82 5.35 -0.54
CA ALA A 53 -4.83 6.18 -1.74
C ALA A 53 -5.19 5.37 -3.00
N GLU A 54 -4.59 4.19 -3.18
CA GLU A 54 -4.90 3.30 -4.30
C GLU A 54 -6.35 2.81 -4.24
N ARG A 55 -6.84 2.49 -3.04
CA ARG A 55 -8.26 2.14 -2.84
C ARG A 55 -9.19 3.27 -3.25
N ALA A 56 -8.90 4.51 -2.83
CA ALA A 56 -9.71 5.67 -3.18
C ALA A 56 -9.72 5.93 -4.69
N ARG A 57 -8.54 5.88 -5.32
CA ARG A 57 -8.38 6.04 -6.78
C ARG A 57 -9.16 4.96 -7.55
N ALA A 58 -8.96 3.69 -7.21
CA ALA A 58 -9.64 2.57 -7.85
C ALA A 58 -11.17 2.65 -7.68
N PHE A 59 -11.64 3.13 -6.53
CA PHE A 59 -13.07 3.32 -6.29
C PHE A 59 -13.68 4.40 -7.20
N SER A 60 -12.99 5.53 -7.38
CA SER A 60 -13.41 6.58 -8.31
C SER A 60 -13.47 6.07 -9.76
N GLU A 61 -12.42 5.38 -10.20
CA GLU A 61 -12.34 4.81 -11.54
C GLU A 61 -13.47 3.80 -11.78
N ALA A 62 -13.71 2.90 -10.83
CA ALA A 62 -14.80 1.92 -10.92
C ALA A 62 -16.18 2.61 -11.00
N GLN A 63 -16.37 3.72 -10.27
CA GLN A 63 -17.60 4.51 -10.34
C GLN A 63 -17.80 5.11 -11.74
N GLU A 64 -16.76 5.75 -12.30
CA GLU A 64 -16.80 6.34 -13.64
C GLU A 64 -17.09 5.28 -14.70
N VAL A 65 -16.36 4.16 -14.69
CA VAL A 65 -16.55 3.04 -15.62
C VAL A 65 -17.97 2.47 -15.51
N SER A 66 -18.51 2.36 -14.30
CA SER A 66 -19.89 1.86 -14.09
C SER A 66 -20.93 2.82 -14.68
N GLN A 67 -20.74 4.13 -14.54
CA GLN A 67 -21.62 5.13 -15.14
C GLN A 67 -21.55 5.09 -16.67
N ASP A 68 -20.35 4.96 -17.23
CA ASP A 68 -20.12 4.84 -18.66
C ASP A 68 -20.83 3.61 -19.23
N TYR A 69 -20.73 2.48 -18.53
CA TYR A 69 -21.42 1.25 -18.89
C TYR A 69 -22.96 1.41 -18.80
N GLY A 70 -23.46 2.10 -17.79
CA GLY A 70 -24.90 2.41 -17.68
C GLY A 70 -25.40 3.28 -18.84
N ARG A 71 -24.63 4.28 -19.28
CA ARG A 71 -24.97 5.08 -20.47
C ARG A 71 -24.97 4.23 -21.73
N PHE A 72 -23.95 3.39 -21.90
CA PHE A 72 -23.91 2.43 -23.01
C PHE A 72 -25.17 1.54 -23.05
N GLN A 73 -25.57 0.95 -21.93
CA GLN A 73 -26.78 0.11 -21.83
C GLN A 73 -28.03 0.86 -22.27
N SER A 74 -28.18 2.12 -21.84
CA SER A 74 -29.33 2.94 -22.23
C SER A 74 -29.44 3.20 -23.74
N VAL A 75 -28.31 3.19 -24.46
CA VAL A 75 -28.27 3.35 -25.92
C VAL A 75 -28.55 2.04 -26.65
N VAL A 76 -28.04 0.90 -26.14
CA VAL A 76 -28.20 -0.40 -26.81
C VAL A 76 -29.52 -1.12 -26.47
N GLY A 77 -30.28 -0.62 -25.50
CA GLY A 77 -31.65 -1.10 -25.21
C GLY A 77 -31.70 -2.50 -24.59
N HIS A 78 -30.84 -2.77 -23.59
CA HIS A 78 -30.96 -3.93 -22.71
C HIS A 78 -31.54 -3.52 -21.35
#